data_AF-A0A521Y5M3-F1
#
_entry.id   AF-A0A521Y5M3-F1
#
_cell.length_a   1.000
_cell.length_b   1.000
_cell.length_c   1.000
_cell.angle_alpha   90.00
_cell.angle_beta   90.00
_cell.angle_gamma   90.00
#
_symmetry.space_group_name_H-M   'P 1'
#
loop_
_entity.id
_entity.type
_entity.pdbx_description
1 polymer ?
#
loop_
_entity_poly.entity_id
_entity_poly.type
_entity_poly.pdbx_seq_one_letter_code
_entity_poly.pdbx_strand_id
1 'polypeptide(L)'
;MPQPLPRIVSRRAVLAGLGGVALAAAMSPRGLLAGAAELPPAGGAAEGSQVLRTRPDARHLAWVWQFQSDGDPVTIRDTLAAHGLGVVVKTHDGTNWMGRYSKAGVAGPANVQALATFFEQAGVPFHAWAVVKGEEPLREAQMAGDVLGAGARSLFLDLESHSGFWQGTSIGAMRFGTELRRLRPNSWISTSVDPRPWELPRIPLHEFVSFTDEIAPQTYWNLFRSPANVRAYSSSGDTVPKEGVTAAFVVDSAMRHLRSYGRPIHPIGDGTPGTLSSWGEFINQSYLGEAETVSVWRYGVTDPAVWRFLKNTPPRSSSYLVQRGDTLPAIADRFNTTVPALTAANNLYTVDSVPDGMRLRVPATESGTAAMTMEVRGETASQRPAVSAGKPKPLVTPMPSVSTKAEALFRKR
;
A
#
# COMPACT_ATOMS: atom_id res chain seq x y z
N MET A 1 40.82 57.37 16.22
CA MET A 1 40.76 56.55 17.46
C MET A 1 39.39 56.73 18.07
N PRO A 2 38.66 55.63 18.30
CA PRO A 2 38.44 55.18 19.68
C PRO A 2 38.78 53.70 19.91
N GLN A 3 39.16 53.42 21.16
CA GLN A 3 39.60 52.17 21.81
C GLN A 3 38.38 51.35 22.35
N PRO A 4 38.55 50.15 22.94
CA PRO A 4 37.76 48.94 22.64
C PRO A 4 36.77 48.50 23.74
N LEU A 5 36.04 47.43 23.43
CA LEU A 5 35.14 46.63 24.28
C LEU A 5 35.79 46.12 25.58
N PRO A 6 34.97 45.69 26.57
CA PRO A 6 35.16 44.31 27.03
C PRO A 6 33.87 43.50 27.33
N ARG A 7 33.94 42.24 26.87
CA ARG A 7 33.67 40.95 27.54
C ARG A 7 32.30 40.57 28.14
N ILE A 8 31.76 39.54 27.49
CA ILE A 8 30.97 38.38 27.92
C ILE A 8 31.07 38.03 29.43
N VAL A 9 29.91 37.77 30.06
CA VAL A 9 29.73 36.78 31.15
C VAL A 9 28.42 36.02 30.93
N SER A 10 28.45 34.71 31.19
CA SER A 10 27.38 33.73 30.95
C SER A 10 26.49 33.45 32.16
N ARG A 11 25.27 32.96 31.86
CA ARG A 11 24.41 31.98 32.58
C ARG A 11 23.94 32.26 34.03
N ARG A 12 22.61 32.15 34.14
CA ARG A 12 21.74 31.70 35.26
C ARG A 12 21.21 32.73 36.29
N ALA A 13 19.88 32.74 36.33
CA ALA A 13 18.96 32.99 37.44
C ALA A 13 18.88 34.43 37.99
N VAL A 14 17.66 35.00 38.00
CA VAL A 14 17.01 35.55 39.21
C VAL A 14 15.49 35.61 38.97
N LEU A 15 14.78 35.10 39.97
CA LEU A 15 13.33 35.15 40.21
C LEU A 15 13.02 36.34 41.14
N ALA A 16 11.78 36.82 41.10
CA ALA A 16 11.03 37.48 42.19
C ALA A 16 10.94 39.02 42.28
N GLY A 17 9.69 39.44 42.58
CA GLY A 17 9.27 40.67 43.26
C GLY A 17 8.43 41.60 42.38
N LEU A 18 7.27 42.16 42.75
CA LEU A 18 6.38 42.28 43.93
C LEU A 18 5.03 42.77 43.32
N GLY A 19 3.80 42.52 43.78
CA GLY A 19 3.21 42.63 45.11
C GLY A 19 1.98 43.56 45.02
N GLY A 20 0.79 43.14 45.49
CA GLY A 20 -0.41 43.98 45.56
C GLY A 20 -1.66 43.21 46.01
N VAL A 21 -2.18 43.56 47.20
CA VAL A 21 -3.15 42.84 48.05
C VAL A 21 -4.57 43.38 47.88
N ALA A 22 -5.60 42.52 47.95
CA ALA A 22 -6.88 42.83 48.61
C ALA A 22 -7.73 41.55 48.89
N LEU A 23 -8.49 41.63 49.98
CA LEU A 23 -9.11 40.59 50.80
C LEU A 23 -10.62 40.45 50.50
N ALA A 24 -11.22 39.24 50.54
CA ALA A 24 -12.59 38.98 51.02
C ALA A 24 -12.94 37.48 51.04
N ALA A 25 -13.84 37.11 51.95
CA ALA A 25 -14.05 35.77 52.49
C ALA A 25 -15.31 35.05 51.98
N ALA A 26 -15.33 33.74 52.24
CA ALA A 26 -16.45 32.87 52.65
C ALA A 26 -17.59 32.46 51.67
N MET A 27 -17.60 31.13 51.43
CA MET A 27 -18.73 30.15 51.40
C MET A 27 -19.82 30.18 50.30
N SER A 28 -20.08 28.96 49.80
CA SER A 28 -20.98 28.42 48.75
C SER A 28 -22.50 28.69 48.90
N PRO A 29 -23.43 28.13 48.08
CA PRO A 29 -23.40 27.57 46.70
C PRO A 29 -24.53 28.11 45.78
N ARG A 30 -24.57 27.62 44.52
CA ARG A 30 -25.65 27.70 43.51
C ARG A 30 -25.84 29.02 42.76
N GLY A 31 -25.71 28.93 41.44
CA GLY A 31 -26.37 29.83 40.50
C GLY A 31 -25.55 30.14 39.25
N LEU A 32 -26.00 29.60 38.12
CA LEU A 32 -25.72 30.03 36.75
C LEU A 32 -24.28 29.94 36.25
N LEU A 33 -24.04 28.97 35.37
CA LEU A 33 -23.39 29.23 34.08
C LEU A 33 -24.04 28.32 33.03
N ALA A 34 -25.01 28.89 32.32
CA ALA A 34 -25.43 28.42 31.01
C ALA A 34 -24.37 28.88 29.99
N GLY A 35 -24.03 28.02 29.02
CA GLY A 35 -23.25 28.42 27.85
C GLY A 35 -21.87 27.76 27.69
N ALA A 36 -21.74 26.47 27.98
CA ALA A 36 -20.76 25.63 27.28
C ALA A 36 -21.57 24.79 26.28
N ALA A 37 -21.34 25.01 24.97
CA ALA A 37 -21.91 24.16 23.94
C ALA A 37 -21.37 22.74 24.17
N GLU A 38 -22.25 21.84 24.60
CA GLU A 38 -21.98 20.41 24.73
C GLU A 38 -21.54 19.86 23.36
N LEU A 39 -20.35 19.24 23.35
CA LEU A 39 -20.01 18.27 22.32
C LEU A 39 -21.09 17.19 22.31
N PRO A 40 -21.64 16.81 21.14
CA PRO A 40 -22.66 15.78 21.11
C PRO A 40 -22.07 14.47 21.66
N PRO A 41 -22.89 13.66 22.37
CA PRO A 41 -22.43 12.41 22.94
C PRO A 41 -21.93 11.48 21.82
N ALA A 42 -20.86 10.74 22.11
CA ALA A 42 -20.42 9.62 21.29
C ALA A 42 -21.53 8.55 21.28
N GLY A 43 -22.42 8.63 20.30
CA GLY A 43 -23.57 7.75 20.18
C GLY A 43 -24.10 7.78 18.74
N GLY A 44 -24.00 6.64 18.07
CA GLY A 44 -24.45 6.43 16.71
C GLY A 44 -23.30 6.45 15.71
N ALA A 45 -22.50 5.38 15.69
CA ALA A 45 -21.93 4.95 14.43
C ALA A 45 -23.12 4.80 13.48
N ALA A 46 -23.25 5.71 12.51
CA ALA A 46 -24.10 5.44 11.38
C ALA A 46 -23.61 4.09 10.84
N GLU A 47 -24.46 3.06 10.94
CA GLU A 47 -24.35 1.86 10.12
C GLU A 47 -24.48 2.32 8.67
N GLY A 48 -23.43 2.93 8.15
CA GLY A 48 -23.24 3.07 6.73
C GLY A 48 -23.10 1.65 6.25
N SER A 49 -24.16 1.12 5.65
CA SER A 49 -24.12 -0.09 4.83
C SER A 49 -22.84 0.01 4.00
N GLN A 50 -21.80 -0.76 4.36
CA GLN A 50 -20.58 -0.70 3.58
C GLN A 50 -20.97 -1.16 2.19
N VAL A 51 -20.87 -0.26 1.21
CA VAL A 51 -21.06 -0.64 -0.19
C VAL A 51 -19.95 -1.62 -0.48
N LEU A 52 -20.30 -2.91 -0.52
CA LEU A 52 -19.37 -4.01 -0.69
C LEU A 52 -18.87 -3.98 -2.12
N ARG A 53 -17.73 -3.35 -2.39
CA ARG A 53 -17.22 -3.27 -3.76
C ARG A 53 -16.66 -4.61 -4.18
N THR A 54 -16.47 -4.77 -5.47
CA THR A 54 -15.86 -5.97 -6.04
C THR A 54 -14.51 -5.62 -6.58
N ARG A 55 -13.52 -6.44 -6.26
CA ARG A 55 -12.19 -6.27 -6.79
C ARG A 55 -12.25 -6.33 -8.33
N PRO A 56 -11.63 -5.37 -9.03
CA PRO A 56 -11.81 -5.24 -10.48
C PRO A 56 -11.16 -6.36 -11.29
N ASP A 57 -10.23 -7.13 -10.72
CA ASP A 57 -9.68 -8.34 -11.31
C ASP A 57 -9.04 -9.26 -10.28
N ALA A 58 -8.81 -10.50 -10.70
CA ALA A 58 -8.08 -11.53 -10.00
C ALA A 58 -6.71 -11.77 -10.66
N ARG A 59 -5.95 -10.71 -11.01
CA ARG A 59 -4.60 -10.87 -11.57
C ARG A 59 -3.52 -10.61 -10.50
N HIS A 60 -2.36 -11.23 -10.71
CA HIS A 60 -1.13 -10.75 -10.10
C HIS A 60 -0.73 -9.43 -10.75
N LEU A 61 -0.16 -8.52 -9.96
CA LEU A 61 0.15 -7.17 -10.43
C LEU A 61 1.65 -6.89 -10.34
N ALA A 62 2.18 -6.19 -11.35
CA ALA A 62 3.55 -5.68 -11.34
C ALA A 62 3.56 -4.16 -11.20
N TRP A 63 4.29 -3.65 -10.21
CA TRP A 63 4.38 -2.22 -9.96
C TRP A 63 5.44 -1.58 -10.85
N VAL A 64 5.15 -0.38 -11.32
CA VAL A 64 6.03 0.47 -12.12
C VAL A 64 6.14 1.81 -11.40
N TRP A 65 7.37 2.18 -11.05
CA TRP A 65 7.68 3.45 -10.41
C TRP A 65 7.81 4.57 -11.46
N GLN A 66 8.64 4.35 -12.48
CA GLN A 66 8.80 5.29 -13.58
C GLN A 66 9.38 4.59 -14.81
N PHE A 67 8.86 4.89 -15.99
CA PHE A 67 9.30 4.25 -17.24
C PHE A 67 10.79 4.48 -17.56
N GLN A 68 11.38 5.59 -17.11
CA GLN A 68 12.82 5.82 -17.28
C GLN A 68 13.71 4.84 -16.50
N SER A 69 13.21 4.23 -15.43
CA SER A 69 13.97 3.30 -14.59
C SER A 69 13.46 1.86 -14.67
N ASP A 70 12.17 1.67 -14.95
CA ASP A 70 11.56 0.36 -15.05
C ASP A 70 11.60 -0.21 -16.47
N GLY A 71 11.75 0.64 -17.49
CA GLY A 71 11.71 0.21 -18.88
C GLY A 71 10.60 0.89 -19.65
N ASP A 72 10.66 0.78 -20.97
CA ASP A 72 9.66 1.41 -21.83
C ASP A 72 8.29 0.73 -21.69
N PRO A 73 7.18 1.47 -21.90
CA PRO A 73 5.83 0.93 -21.73
C PRO A 73 5.51 -0.27 -22.62
N VAL A 74 6.11 -0.39 -23.82
CA VAL A 74 5.84 -1.49 -24.76
C VAL A 74 6.43 -2.78 -24.22
N THR A 75 7.70 -2.77 -23.82
CA THR A 75 8.36 -3.94 -23.24
C THR A 75 7.66 -4.40 -21.95
N ILE A 76 7.24 -3.45 -21.10
CA ILE A 76 6.47 -3.76 -19.88
C ILE A 76 5.15 -4.43 -20.25
N ARG A 77 4.36 -3.83 -21.13
CA ARG A 77 3.06 -4.36 -21.57
C ARG A 77 3.19 -5.77 -22.12
N ASP A 78 4.11 -5.99 -23.04
CA ASP A 78 4.25 -7.28 -23.73
C ASP A 78 4.73 -8.36 -22.78
N THR A 79 5.62 -8.03 -21.84
CA THR A 79 6.06 -8.95 -20.79
C THR A 79 4.90 -9.34 -19.88
N LEU A 80 4.12 -8.37 -19.39
CA LEU A 80 3.00 -8.64 -18.49
C LEU A 80 1.87 -9.40 -19.20
N ALA A 81 1.57 -9.06 -20.46
CA ALA A 81 0.60 -9.78 -21.28
C ALA A 81 1.00 -11.25 -21.46
N ALA A 82 2.26 -11.52 -21.78
CA ALA A 82 2.78 -12.89 -21.98
C ALA A 82 2.71 -13.77 -20.71
N HIS A 83 2.63 -13.13 -19.53
CA HIS A 83 2.56 -13.79 -18.23
C HIS A 83 1.19 -13.67 -17.55
N GLY A 84 0.24 -12.96 -18.16
CA GLY A 84 -1.12 -12.81 -17.62
C GLY A 84 -1.19 -11.95 -16.36
N LEU A 85 -0.34 -10.93 -16.24
CA LEU A 85 -0.31 -9.98 -15.12
C LEU A 85 -1.00 -8.65 -15.48
N GLY A 86 -1.44 -7.92 -14.46
CA GLY A 86 -1.78 -6.50 -14.55
C GLY A 86 -0.61 -5.58 -14.20
N VAL A 87 -0.76 -4.28 -14.46
CA VAL A 87 0.25 -3.26 -14.17
C VAL A 87 -0.28 -2.25 -13.15
N VAL A 88 0.58 -1.80 -12.23
CA VAL A 88 0.30 -0.69 -11.31
C VAL A 88 1.27 0.45 -11.58
N VAL A 89 0.82 1.53 -12.21
CA VAL A 89 1.70 2.64 -12.63
C VAL A 89 1.63 3.80 -11.64
N LYS A 90 2.80 4.35 -11.26
CA LYS A 90 2.84 5.56 -10.43
C LYS A 90 2.29 6.75 -11.20
N THR A 91 1.29 7.41 -10.64
CA THR A 91 0.65 8.56 -11.29
C THR A 91 1.07 9.89 -10.68
N HIS A 92 1.10 10.00 -9.35
CA HIS A 92 1.39 11.26 -8.67
C HIS A 92 1.93 11.08 -7.23
N ASP A 93 2.55 12.15 -6.72
CA ASP A 93 3.00 12.35 -5.34
C ASP A 93 2.30 13.57 -4.73
N GLY A 94 1.33 13.34 -3.85
CA GLY A 94 0.46 14.40 -3.32
C GLY A 94 -0.23 15.13 -4.46
N THR A 95 0.11 16.41 -4.65
CA THR A 95 -0.47 17.22 -5.73
C THR A 95 0.45 17.34 -6.97
N ASN A 96 1.49 16.50 -7.05
CA ASN A 96 2.48 16.54 -8.13
C ASN A 96 2.38 15.32 -9.05
N TRP A 97 2.03 15.54 -10.31
CA TRP A 97 2.09 14.53 -11.37
C TRP A 97 3.51 14.03 -11.61
N MET A 98 3.67 12.74 -11.93
CA MET A 98 4.98 12.14 -12.20
C MET A 98 5.75 12.77 -13.36
N GLY A 99 5.07 13.44 -14.30
CA GLY A 99 5.65 14.24 -15.38
C GLY A 99 6.57 15.37 -14.89
N ARG A 100 6.43 15.79 -13.61
CA ARG A 100 7.34 16.73 -12.96
C ARG A 100 8.74 16.15 -12.72
N TYR A 101 8.83 14.84 -12.50
CA TYR A 101 10.07 14.14 -12.13
C TYR A 101 10.71 13.43 -13.32
N SER A 102 9.91 13.08 -14.33
CA SER A 102 10.34 12.33 -15.50
C SER A 102 9.64 12.81 -16.76
N LYS A 103 10.38 12.97 -17.86
CA LYS A 103 9.80 13.34 -19.17
C LYS A 103 8.79 12.31 -19.70
N ALA A 104 8.95 11.05 -19.29
CA ALA A 104 8.03 9.96 -19.62
C ALA A 104 6.99 9.72 -18.52
N GLY A 105 6.97 10.55 -17.47
CA GLY A 105 6.05 10.41 -16.35
C GLY A 105 4.64 10.89 -16.69
N VAL A 106 3.65 10.33 -15.98
CA VAL A 106 2.24 10.71 -16.10
C VAL A 106 2.08 12.20 -15.80
N ALA A 107 1.54 12.98 -16.74
CA ALA A 107 1.39 14.44 -16.61
C ALA A 107 -0.04 14.92 -16.29
N GLY A 108 -1.01 14.01 -16.21
CA GLY A 108 -2.40 14.34 -15.92
C GLY A 108 -3.39 13.29 -16.44
N PRO A 109 -4.71 13.55 -16.31
CA PRO A 109 -5.76 12.57 -16.59
C PRO A 109 -5.77 12.06 -18.04
N ALA A 110 -5.50 12.92 -19.03
CA ALA A 110 -5.39 12.50 -20.43
C ALA A 110 -4.26 11.49 -20.65
N ASN A 111 -3.14 11.65 -19.94
CA ASN A 111 -2.03 10.71 -20.00
C ASN A 111 -2.38 9.38 -19.32
N VAL A 112 -3.10 9.42 -18.20
CA VAL A 112 -3.63 8.22 -17.54
C VAL A 112 -4.55 7.45 -18.48
N GLN A 113 -5.47 8.14 -19.16
CA GLN A 113 -6.40 7.53 -20.11
C GLN A 113 -5.69 6.86 -21.29
N ALA A 114 -4.66 7.52 -21.83
CA ALA A 114 -3.85 6.96 -22.89
C ALA A 114 -3.11 5.69 -22.44
N LEU A 115 -2.53 5.68 -21.24
CA LEU A 115 -1.86 4.51 -20.68
C LEU A 115 -2.86 3.38 -20.37
N ALA A 116 -3.99 3.70 -19.76
CA ALA A 116 -5.05 2.74 -19.49
C ALA A 116 -5.49 2.05 -20.79
N THR A 117 -5.83 2.83 -21.81
CA THR A 117 -6.20 2.30 -23.13
C THR A 117 -5.10 1.41 -23.71
N PHE A 118 -3.84 1.86 -23.65
CA PHE A 118 -2.69 1.14 -24.19
C PHE A 118 -2.44 -0.23 -23.54
N PHE A 119 -2.53 -0.33 -22.22
CA PHE A 119 -2.35 -1.60 -21.50
C PHE A 119 -3.58 -2.50 -21.62
N GLU A 120 -4.78 -1.95 -21.47
CA GLU A 120 -6.04 -2.70 -21.51
C GLU A 120 -6.27 -3.34 -22.88
N GLN A 121 -5.94 -2.66 -23.98
CA GLN A 121 -6.04 -3.22 -25.34
C GLN A 121 -5.14 -4.44 -25.58
N ALA A 122 -4.09 -4.60 -24.78
CA ALA A 122 -3.22 -5.78 -24.80
C ALA A 122 -3.58 -6.83 -23.75
N GLY A 123 -4.73 -6.69 -23.08
CA GLY A 123 -5.16 -7.61 -22.03
C GLY A 123 -4.37 -7.48 -20.72
N VAL A 124 -3.72 -6.34 -20.48
CA VAL A 124 -3.01 -6.02 -19.23
C VAL A 124 -3.88 -5.05 -18.41
N PRO A 125 -4.55 -5.52 -17.34
CA PRO A 125 -5.34 -4.64 -16.47
C PRO A 125 -4.52 -3.46 -15.95
N PHE A 126 -5.05 -2.25 -16.10
CA PHE A 126 -4.35 -1.02 -15.73
C PHE A 126 -4.82 -0.50 -14.38
N HIS A 127 -3.89 -0.47 -13.43
CA HIS A 127 -4.07 0.09 -12.10
C HIS A 127 -3.11 1.26 -11.90
N ALA A 128 -3.42 2.11 -10.94
CA ALA A 128 -2.60 3.23 -10.57
C ALA A 128 -2.15 3.13 -9.11
N TRP A 129 -1.04 3.78 -8.80
CA TRP A 129 -0.70 4.11 -7.42
C TRP A 129 -0.25 5.56 -7.29
N ALA A 130 -0.39 6.09 -6.08
CA ALA A 130 -0.02 7.45 -5.74
C ALA A 130 0.45 7.55 -4.28
N VAL A 131 1.45 8.39 -4.02
CA VAL A 131 1.81 8.71 -2.63
C VAL A 131 0.86 9.75 -2.09
N VAL A 132 0.20 9.43 -0.98
CA VAL A 132 -0.61 10.37 -0.22
C VAL A 132 0.27 11.15 0.75
N LYS A 133 0.19 12.48 0.74
CA LYS A 133 0.98 13.36 1.62
C LYS A 133 0.13 13.88 2.77
N GLY A 134 -1.16 14.11 2.54
CA GLY A 134 -2.06 14.71 3.52
C GLY A 134 -1.82 16.21 3.74
N GLU A 135 -1.08 16.86 2.83
CA GLU A 135 -0.79 18.30 2.87
C GLU A 135 -1.96 19.11 2.30
N GLU A 136 -2.56 18.62 1.21
CA GLU A 136 -3.74 19.23 0.58
C GLU A 136 -4.86 18.17 0.41
N PRO A 137 -5.49 17.68 1.49
CA PRO A 137 -6.33 16.47 1.44
C PRO A 137 -7.44 16.48 0.37
N LEU A 138 -8.12 17.61 0.17
CA LEU A 138 -9.19 17.71 -0.83
C LEU A 138 -8.66 17.72 -2.25
N ARG A 139 -7.49 18.33 -2.48
CA ARG A 139 -6.87 18.40 -3.81
C ARG A 139 -6.22 17.07 -4.18
N GLU A 140 -5.58 16.42 -3.22
CA GLU A 140 -5.09 15.04 -3.37
C GLU A 140 -6.25 14.09 -3.71
N ALA A 141 -7.40 14.22 -3.03
CA ALA A 141 -8.59 13.43 -3.32
C ALA A 141 -9.16 13.70 -4.73
N GLN A 142 -9.16 14.96 -5.19
CA GLN A 142 -9.56 15.29 -6.55
C GLN A 142 -8.64 14.63 -7.58
N MET A 143 -7.32 14.71 -7.41
CA MET A 143 -6.37 14.08 -8.33
C MET A 143 -6.49 12.55 -8.34
N ALA A 144 -6.65 11.92 -7.18
CA ALA A 144 -6.98 10.50 -7.06
C ALA A 144 -8.28 10.15 -7.80
N GLY A 145 -9.31 10.99 -7.65
CA GLY A 145 -10.57 10.87 -8.38
C GLY A 145 -10.40 10.99 -9.90
N ASP A 146 -9.55 11.90 -10.37
CA ASP A 146 -9.29 12.09 -11.80
C ASP A 146 -8.57 10.88 -12.40
N VAL A 147 -7.61 10.29 -11.69
CA VAL A 147 -6.91 9.05 -12.10
C VAL A 147 -7.91 7.90 -12.29
N LEU A 148 -8.79 7.68 -11.31
CA LEU A 148 -9.83 6.65 -11.39
C LEU A 148 -10.82 6.94 -12.53
N GLY A 149 -11.20 8.19 -12.73
CA GLY A 149 -12.10 8.60 -13.83
C GLY A 149 -11.48 8.48 -15.22
N ALA A 150 -10.15 8.52 -15.30
CA ALA A 150 -9.41 8.39 -16.55
C ALA A 150 -9.23 6.93 -16.99
N GLY A 151 -9.69 5.94 -16.21
CA GLY A 151 -9.72 4.53 -16.61
C GLY A 151 -8.84 3.58 -15.79
N ALA A 152 -8.23 4.04 -14.69
CA ALA A 152 -7.59 3.12 -13.75
C ALA A 152 -8.63 2.24 -13.06
N ARG A 153 -8.45 0.91 -13.12
CA ARG A 153 -9.33 -0.07 -12.48
C ARG A 153 -9.36 0.06 -10.96
N SER A 154 -8.20 0.36 -10.37
CA SER A 154 -8.06 0.69 -8.95
C SER A 154 -6.96 1.70 -8.71
N LEU A 155 -6.94 2.24 -7.48
CA LEU A 155 -5.89 3.12 -7.00
C LEU A 155 -5.31 2.61 -5.68
N PHE A 156 -4.00 2.38 -5.65
CA PHE A 156 -3.25 2.13 -4.43
C PHE A 156 -2.75 3.46 -3.84
N LEU A 157 -3.19 3.76 -2.63
CA LEU A 157 -2.75 4.92 -1.84
C LEU A 157 -1.55 4.48 -1.01
N ASP A 158 -0.39 4.98 -1.38
CA ASP A 158 0.87 4.65 -0.71
C ASP A 158 1.06 5.53 0.53
N LEU A 159 0.78 4.92 1.69
CA LEU A 159 0.68 5.55 3.00
C LEU A 159 1.83 5.05 3.90
N GLU A 160 2.89 5.86 3.99
CA GLU A 160 4.07 5.53 4.78
C GLU A 160 4.40 6.62 5.81
N SER A 161 5.05 6.22 6.90
CA SER A 161 5.46 7.08 8.03
C SER A 161 6.79 7.82 7.79
N HIS A 162 7.43 7.57 6.64
CA HIS A 162 8.77 8.01 6.34
C HIS A 162 8.80 9.49 5.90
N SER A 163 9.97 10.12 6.05
CA SER A 163 10.18 11.49 5.61
C SER A 163 9.85 11.63 4.12
N GLY A 164 9.03 12.62 3.79
CA GLY A 164 8.55 12.84 2.43
C GLY A 164 7.33 11.99 2.06
N PHE A 165 6.70 11.26 2.97
CA PHE A 165 5.41 10.59 2.78
C PHE A 165 4.31 11.31 3.57
N TRP A 166 3.53 10.59 4.37
CA TRP A 166 2.39 11.15 5.09
C TRP A 166 2.83 12.17 6.13
N GLN A 167 2.27 13.37 6.03
CA GLN A 167 2.48 14.51 6.93
C GLN A 167 1.15 15.11 7.40
N GLY A 168 0.02 14.51 7.00
CA GLY A 168 -1.31 14.97 7.36
C GLY A 168 -1.77 14.55 8.76
N THR A 169 -3.01 14.90 9.07
CA THR A 169 -3.69 14.57 10.34
C THR A 169 -4.78 13.53 10.11
N SER A 170 -5.26 12.87 11.16
CA SER A 170 -6.45 12.01 11.10
C SER A 170 -7.67 12.71 10.48
N ILE A 171 -7.91 13.99 10.85
CA ILE A 171 -9.00 14.79 10.25
C ILE A 171 -8.74 15.01 8.75
N GLY A 172 -7.49 15.26 8.36
CA GLY A 172 -7.08 15.34 6.96
C GLY A 172 -7.33 14.05 6.19
N ALA A 173 -6.99 12.89 6.76
CA ALA A 173 -7.26 11.58 6.17
C ALA A 173 -8.77 11.35 5.96
N MET A 174 -9.60 11.70 6.94
CA MET A 174 -11.06 11.61 6.81
C MET A 174 -11.62 12.54 5.72
N ARG A 175 -11.10 13.77 5.61
CA ARG A 175 -11.49 14.70 4.54
C ARG A 175 -11.10 14.19 3.16
N PHE A 176 -9.88 13.66 3.01
CA PHE A 176 -9.43 13.01 1.79
C PHE A 176 -10.37 11.86 1.40
N GLY A 177 -10.62 10.93 2.33
CA GLY A 177 -11.44 9.75 2.09
C GLY A 177 -12.89 10.07 1.73
N THR A 178 -13.49 11.01 2.45
CA THR A 178 -14.87 11.48 2.20
C THR A 178 -15.00 12.07 0.81
N GLU A 179 -14.05 12.93 0.41
CA GLU A 179 -14.09 13.57 -0.90
C GLU A 179 -13.82 12.56 -2.04
N LEU A 180 -12.86 11.65 -1.86
CA LEU A 180 -12.57 10.62 -2.85
C LEU A 180 -13.78 9.69 -3.05
N ARG A 181 -14.48 9.32 -1.97
CA ARG A 181 -15.72 8.52 -2.08
C ARG A 181 -16.89 9.31 -2.65
N ARG A 182 -16.98 10.62 -2.42
CA ARG A 182 -17.97 11.49 -3.09
C ARG A 182 -17.75 11.52 -4.61
N LEU A 183 -16.49 11.63 -5.04
CA LEU A 183 -16.12 11.68 -6.46
C LEU A 183 -16.23 10.30 -7.15
N ARG A 184 -15.85 9.24 -6.43
CA ARG A 184 -15.70 7.87 -6.95
C ARG A 184 -16.31 6.84 -5.98
N PRO A 185 -17.66 6.82 -5.86
CA PRO A 185 -18.34 5.99 -4.86
C PRO A 185 -18.11 4.48 -5.05
N ASN A 186 -17.86 4.03 -6.28
CA ASN A 186 -17.77 2.62 -6.65
C ASN A 186 -16.37 2.14 -7.05
N SER A 187 -15.37 3.02 -7.08
CA SER A 187 -14.00 2.63 -7.45
C SER A 187 -13.34 1.77 -6.39
N TRP A 188 -12.47 0.84 -6.79
CA TRP A 188 -11.66 0.05 -5.87
C TRP A 188 -10.43 0.84 -5.41
N ILE A 189 -10.25 0.94 -4.09
CA ILE A 189 -9.17 1.73 -3.48
C ILE A 189 -8.44 0.87 -2.46
N SER A 190 -7.11 0.84 -2.55
CA SER A 190 -6.26 0.03 -1.68
C SER A 190 -5.39 0.95 -0.83
N THR A 191 -5.16 0.62 0.44
CA THR A 191 -4.15 1.30 1.27
C THR A 191 -2.87 0.47 1.27
N SER A 192 -1.82 0.96 0.61
CA SER A 192 -0.49 0.38 0.64
C SER A 192 0.29 0.92 1.84
N VAL A 193 0.93 0.04 2.62
CA VAL A 193 1.61 0.41 3.87
C VAL A 193 2.90 -0.36 4.07
N ASP A 194 3.85 0.24 4.79
CA ASP A 194 4.90 -0.53 5.45
C ASP A 194 4.28 -1.40 6.57
N PRO A 195 4.36 -2.74 6.49
CA PRO A 195 3.67 -3.62 7.43
C PRO A 195 4.41 -3.84 8.74
N ARG A 196 5.60 -3.24 8.92
CA ARG A 196 6.40 -3.45 10.14
C ARG A 196 5.61 -2.91 11.34
N PRO A 197 5.45 -3.68 12.43
CA PRO A 197 4.50 -3.33 13.50
C PRO A 197 4.74 -1.98 14.16
N TRP A 198 6.00 -1.51 14.19
CA TRP A 198 6.38 -0.21 14.75
C TRP A 198 6.13 0.98 13.82
N GLU A 199 5.82 0.73 12.54
CA GLU A 199 5.47 1.77 11.57
C GLU A 199 3.95 2.03 11.54
N LEU A 200 3.13 1.01 11.74
CA LEU A 200 1.66 1.10 11.65
C LEU A 200 1.04 2.18 12.57
N PRO A 201 1.45 2.34 13.85
CA PRO A 201 0.90 3.39 14.72
C PRO A 201 1.27 4.82 14.32
N ARG A 202 2.18 4.98 13.35
CA ARG A 202 2.70 6.29 12.91
C ARG A 202 1.92 6.87 11.71
N ILE A 203 0.91 6.15 11.22
CA ILE A 203 0.04 6.54 10.11
C ILE A 203 -1.44 6.43 10.55
N PRO A 204 -2.35 7.22 9.98
CA PRO A 204 -3.78 7.17 10.29
C PRO A 204 -4.47 5.99 9.57
N LEU A 205 -4.01 4.76 9.83
CA LEU A 205 -4.48 3.58 9.11
C LEU A 205 -5.98 3.31 9.35
N HIS A 206 -6.49 3.54 10.57
CA HIS A 206 -7.92 3.39 10.87
C HIS A 206 -8.80 4.29 9.99
N GLU A 207 -8.38 5.53 9.78
CA GLU A 207 -9.08 6.49 8.93
C GLU A 207 -9.01 6.05 7.47
N PHE A 208 -7.86 5.58 6.98
CA PHE A 208 -7.74 5.08 5.61
C PHE A 208 -8.61 3.84 5.35
N VAL A 209 -8.58 2.84 6.24
CA VAL A 209 -9.40 1.63 6.07
C VAL A 209 -10.89 1.88 6.20
N SER A 210 -11.31 3.02 6.78
CA SER A 210 -12.72 3.40 6.84
C SER A 210 -13.32 3.65 5.46
N PHE A 211 -12.49 4.05 4.50
CA PHE A 211 -12.92 4.33 3.14
C PHE A 211 -12.23 3.47 2.07
N THR A 212 -11.17 2.71 2.34
CA THR A 212 -10.57 1.80 1.35
C THR A 212 -11.16 0.39 1.40
N ASP A 213 -10.94 -0.38 0.35
CA ASP A 213 -11.51 -1.72 0.13
C ASP A 213 -10.56 -2.84 0.53
N GLU A 214 -9.24 -2.61 0.51
CA GLU A 214 -8.20 -3.58 0.89
C GLU A 214 -6.95 -2.90 1.48
N ILE A 215 -6.11 -3.70 2.13
CA ILE A 215 -4.77 -3.30 2.57
C ILE A 215 -3.72 -4.07 1.75
N ALA A 216 -2.72 -3.36 1.24
CA ALA A 216 -1.64 -3.94 0.43
C ALA A 216 -0.29 -3.75 1.11
N PRO A 217 0.12 -4.66 2.02
CA PRO A 217 1.37 -4.51 2.77
C PRO A 217 2.60 -4.69 1.88
N GLN A 218 3.56 -3.77 2.02
CA GLN A 218 4.86 -3.79 1.35
C GLN A 218 5.82 -4.77 2.03
N THR A 219 5.80 -6.03 1.64
CA THR A 219 6.53 -7.13 2.31
C THR A 219 7.96 -7.32 1.80
N TYR A 220 8.81 -6.31 1.95
CA TYR A 220 10.17 -6.30 1.38
C TYR A 220 11.19 -7.04 2.24
N TRP A 221 11.12 -8.36 2.27
CA TRP A 221 11.91 -9.20 3.18
C TRP A 221 13.43 -8.97 3.07
N ASN A 222 13.97 -8.71 1.88
CA ASN A 222 15.41 -8.45 1.72
C ASN A 222 15.83 -7.14 2.38
N LEU A 223 14.96 -6.12 2.33
CA LEU A 223 15.16 -4.85 3.01
C LEU A 223 14.96 -4.99 4.53
N PHE A 224 14.03 -5.85 4.95
CA PHE A 224 13.62 -5.94 6.35
C PHE A 224 14.51 -6.82 7.22
N ARG A 225 15.45 -7.57 6.66
CA ARG A 225 16.30 -8.55 7.39
C ARG A 225 17.43 -7.99 8.25
N SER A 226 17.44 -6.69 8.53
CA SER A 226 18.50 -6.11 9.37
C SER A 226 18.43 -6.65 10.82
N PRO A 227 19.57 -6.78 11.53
CA PRO A 227 19.57 -7.17 12.94
C PRO A 227 18.76 -6.21 13.83
N ALA A 228 18.65 -4.93 13.44
CA ALA A 228 17.81 -3.97 14.15
C ALA A 228 16.32 -4.31 14.01
N ASN A 229 15.87 -4.66 12.81
CA ASN A 229 14.50 -5.08 12.57
C ASN A 229 14.17 -6.40 13.26
N VAL A 230 15.09 -7.38 13.29
CA VAL A 230 14.90 -8.63 14.06
C VAL A 230 14.53 -8.32 15.51
N ARG A 231 15.28 -7.43 16.17
CA ARG A 231 14.97 -7.00 17.54
C ARG A 231 13.64 -6.25 17.62
N ALA A 232 13.37 -5.37 16.67
CA ALA A 232 12.13 -4.59 16.65
C ALA A 232 10.88 -5.48 16.46
N TYR A 233 10.96 -6.53 15.66
CA TYR A 233 9.91 -7.55 15.53
C TYR A 233 9.66 -8.25 16.86
N SER A 234 10.72 -8.72 17.53
CA SER A 234 10.58 -9.33 18.87
C SER A 234 10.00 -8.38 19.90
N SER A 235 10.43 -7.11 19.91
CA SER A 235 9.85 -6.09 20.79
C SER A 235 8.39 -5.77 20.48
N SER A 236 7.93 -6.07 19.26
CA SER A 236 6.55 -5.89 18.82
C SER A 236 5.67 -7.12 19.04
N GLY A 237 6.20 -8.16 19.70
CA GLY A 237 5.48 -9.39 20.03
C GLY A 237 5.64 -10.52 19.01
N ASP A 238 6.47 -10.34 17.98
CA ASP A 238 6.66 -11.36 16.95
C ASP A 238 7.79 -12.33 17.29
N THR A 239 7.55 -13.63 17.07
CA THR A 239 8.60 -14.64 17.18
C THR A 239 9.33 -14.78 15.86
N VAL A 240 10.52 -14.18 15.75
CA VAL A 240 11.36 -14.29 14.55
C VAL A 240 11.98 -15.69 14.51
N PRO A 241 11.88 -16.43 13.38
CA PRO A 241 12.43 -17.78 13.27
C PRO A 241 13.96 -17.76 13.23
N LYS A 242 14.60 -18.92 13.38
CA LYS A 242 16.07 -19.03 13.45
C LYS A 242 16.75 -18.58 12.16
N GLU A 243 16.05 -18.76 11.05
CA GLU A 243 16.43 -18.36 9.70
C GLU A 243 16.39 -16.82 9.51
N GLY A 244 15.84 -16.09 10.48
CA GLY A 244 15.73 -14.64 10.48
C GLY A 244 14.45 -14.14 9.82
N VAL A 245 14.50 -12.93 9.26
CA VAL A 245 13.37 -12.31 8.56
C VAL A 245 13.27 -12.89 7.15
N THR A 246 12.52 -13.98 7.02
CA THR A 246 12.21 -14.65 5.74
C THR A 246 11.00 -14.02 5.06
N ALA A 247 10.74 -14.38 3.80
CA ALA A 247 9.57 -13.91 3.06
C ALA A 247 8.26 -14.36 3.74
N ALA A 248 8.18 -15.63 4.15
CA ALA A 248 7.05 -16.16 4.91
C ALA A 248 6.86 -15.41 6.24
N PHE A 249 7.94 -15.18 7.00
CA PHE A 249 7.83 -14.46 8.27
C PHE A 249 7.26 -13.05 8.11
N VAL A 250 7.72 -12.28 7.12
CA VAL A 250 7.23 -10.91 6.89
C VAL A 250 5.75 -10.91 6.53
N VAL A 251 5.31 -11.83 5.68
CA VAL A 251 3.89 -11.96 5.32
C VAL A 251 3.05 -12.35 6.53
N ASP A 252 3.48 -13.36 7.30
CA ASP A 252 2.76 -13.80 8.50
C ASP A 252 2.62 -12.69 9.53
N SER A 253 3.72 -11.95 9.77
CA SER A 253 3.73 -10.74 10.59
C SER A 253 2.73 -9.71 10.09
N ALA A 254 2.81 -9.33 8.81
CA ALA A 254 1.91 -8.34 8.22
C ALA A 254 0.44 -8.75 8.42
N MET A 255 0.10 -10.00 8.09
CA MET A 255 -1.26 -10.53 8.25
C MET A 255 -1.74 -10.45 9.70
N ARG A 256 -0.91 -10.86 10.66
CA ARG A 256 -1.28 -10.86 12.09
C ARG A 256 -1.64 -9.48 12.61
N HIS A 257 -0.85 -8.46 12.25
CA HIS A 257 -1.04 -7.09 12.71
C HIS A 257 -2.12 -6.32 11.94
N LEU A 258 -2.39 -6.70 10.68
CA LEU A 258 -3.36 -6.01 9.81
C LEU A 258 -4.77 -6.63 9.82
N ARG A 259 -4.93 -7.89 10.24
CA ARG A 259 -6.24 -8.57 10.25
C ARG A 259 -7.29 -7.85 11.08
N SER A 260 -6.89 -7.19 12.17
CA SER A 260 -7.80 -6.46 13.07
C SER A 260 -8.51 -5.28 12.38
N TYR A 261 -7.99 -4.79 11.25
CA TYR A 261 -8.62 -3.72 10.47
C TYR A 261 -9.78 -4.20 9.60
N GLY A 262 -10.06 -5.51 9.55
CA GLY A 262 -11.27 -6.05 8.93
C GLY A 262 -11.32 -5.91 7.40
N ARG A 263 -10.17 -5.73 6.74
CA ARG A 263 -10.05 -5.63 5.28
C ARG A 263 -9.34 -6.84 4.68
N PRO A 264 -9.67 -7.24 3.44
CA PRO A 264 -8.81 -8.12 2.64
C PRO A 264 -7.37 -7.60 2.60
N ILE A 265 -6.40 -8.51 2.57
CA ILE A 265 -4.98 -8.18 2.58
C ILE A 265 -4.32 -8.83 1.37
N HIS A 266 -3.67 -8.03 0.52
CA HIS A 266 -2.97 -8.50 -0.68
C HIS A 266 -1.52 -8.03 -0.69
N PRO A 267 -0.58 -8.88 -0.25
CA PRO A 267 0.80 -8.48 -0.10
C PRO A 267 1.50 -8.08 -1.41
N ILE A 268 2.40 -7.12 -1.29
CA ILE A 268 3.32 -6.68 -2.34
C ILE A 268 4.70 -7.29 -2.02
N GLY A 269 5.13 -8.23 -2.84
CA GLY A 269 6.39 -8.96 -2.68
C GLY A 269 7.59 -8.16 -3.15
N ASP A 270 8.74 -8.49 -2.58
CA ASP A 270 10.04 -7.93 -2.91
C ASP A 270 10.53 -8.42 -4.29
N GLY A 271 10.62 -7.51 -5.25
CA GLY A 271 11.16 -7.78 -6.58
C GLY A 271 12.68 -7.65 -6.66
N THR A 272 13.40 -7.28 -5.59
CA THR A 272 14.87 -7.31 -5.62
C THR A 272 15.40 -8.76 -5.73
N PRO A 273 16.68 -8.97 -6.05
CA PRO A 273 17.24 -10.32 -6.20
C PRO A 273 17.01 -11.17 -4.94
N GLY A 274 16.05 -12.09 -5.05
CA GLY A 274 15.78 -13.17 -4.11
C GLY A 274 15.80 -14.49 -4.86
N THR A 275 16.09 -15.58 -4.17
CA THR A 275 15.95 -16.91 -4.78
C THR A 275 14.47 -17.17 -5.07
N LEU A 276 14.16 -17.96 -6.10
CA LEU A 276 12.78 -18.41 -6.38
C LEU A 276 12.14 -19.10 -5.16
N SER A 277 12.94 -19.66 -4.24
CA SER A 277 12.45 -20.22 -2.99
C SER A 277 11.76 -19.17 -2.09
N SER A 278 12.31 -17.96 -1.98
CA SER A 278 11.69 -16.87 -1.20
C SER A 278 10.37 -16.41 -1.83
N TRP A 279 10.27 -16.45 -3.16
CA TRP A 279 9.01 -16.20 -3.87
C TRP A 279 7.98 -17.31 -3.62
N GLY A 280 8.40 -18.57 -3.55
CA GLY A 280 7.54 -19.67 -3.14
C GLY A 280 7.02 -19.53 -1.72
N GLU A 281 7.90 -19.19 -0.77
CA GLU A 281 7.51 -18.87 0.61
C GLU A 281 6.52 -17.71 0.70
N PHE A 282 6.81 -16.61 -0.02
CA PHE A 282 5.96 -15.43 -0.09
C PHE A 282 4.55 -15.76 -0.57
N ILE A 283 4.42 -16.45 -1.72
CA ILE A 283 3.10 -16.79 -2.27
C ILE A 283 2.38 -17.77 -1.34
N ASN A 284 3.04 -18.84 -0.92
CA ASN A 284 2.42 -19.84 -0.05
C ASN A 284 1.90 -19.21 1.25
N GLN A 285 2.70 -18.36 1.90
CA GLN A 285 2.26 -17.69 3.12
C GLN A 285 1.15 -16.67 2.86
N SER A 286 1.21 -15.91 1.76
CA SER A 286 0.15 -14.96 1.39
C SER A 286 -1.20 -15.66 1.23
N TYR A 287 -1.15 -16.82 0.59
CA TYR A 287 -2.28 -17.69 0.32
C TYR A 287 -2.80 -18.41 1.56
N LEU A 288 -1.94 -18.89 2.45
CA LEU A 288 -2.33 -19.32 3.81
C LEU A 288 -2.97 -18.17 4.59
N GLY A 289 -2.51 -16.95 4.32
CA GLY A 289 -3.07 -15.71 4.83
C GLY A 289 -4.40 -15.28 4.20
N GLU A 290 -5.00 -16.09 3.32
CA GLU A 290 -6.25 -15.82 2.58
C GLU A 290 -6.15 -14.71 1.51
N ALA A 291 -4.95 -14.26 1.14
CA ALA A 291 -4.79 -13.41 -0.02
C ALA A 291 -5.22 -14.17 -1.29
N GLU A 292 -6.01 -13.53 -2.17
CA GLU A 292 -6.39 -14.14 -3.45
C GLU A 292 -5.34 -13.90 -4.51
N THR A 293 -4.68 -12.75 -4.46
CA THR A 293 -3.60 -12.38 -5.37
C THR A 293 -2.47 -11.71 -4.60
N VAL A 294 -1.29 -11.72 -5.20
CA VAL A 294 -0.13 -10.94 -4.77
C VAL A 294 0.30 -9.95 -5.84
N SER A 295 1.07 -8.94 -5.43
CA SER A 295 1.76 -8.02 -6.34
C SER A 295 3.28 -8.13 -6.19
N VAL A 296 4.03 -7.56 -7.13
CA VAL A 296 5.50 -7.45 -7.06
C VAL A 296 5.98 -6.02 -7.23
N TRP A 297 6.88 -5.60 -6.34
CA TRP A 297 7.60 -4.33 -6.40
C TRP A 297 9.04 -4.56 -6.85
N ARG A 298 9.49 -4.12 -8.02
CA ARG A 298 8.83 -3.43 -9.13
C ARG A 298 9.46 -3.94 -10.42
N TYR A 299 8.80 -3.74 -11.55
CA TYR A 299 9.18 -4.33 -12.84
C TYR A 299 10.68 -4.23 -13.16
N GLY A 300 11.29 -3.05 -12.99
CA GLY A 300 12.71 -2.82 -13.36
C GLY A 300 13.75 -3.48 -12.47
N VAL A 301 13.37 -4.10 -11.35
CA VAL A 301 14.29 -4.83 -10.46
C VAL A 301 13.96 -6.31 -10.35
N THR A 302 12.74 -6.71 -10.73
CA THR A 302 12.26 -8.08 -10.68
C THR A 302 13.07 -9.02 -11.55
N ASP A 303 13.56 -10.11 -10.94
CA ASP A 303 14.19 -11.21 -11.68
C ASP A 303 13.19 -11.78 -12.73
N PRO A 304 13.56 -11.90 -14.01
CA PRO A 304 12.67 -12.42 -15.04
C PRO A 304 12.07 -13.81 -14.76
N ALA A 305 12.71 -14.63 -13.92
CA ALA A 305 12.17 -15.91 -13.50
C ALA A 305 10.90 -15.77 -12.65
N VAL A 306 10.74 -14.66 -11.93
CA VAL A 306 9.53 -14.36 -11.13
C VAL A 306 8.31 -14.20 -12.04
N TRP A 307 8.45 -13.63 -13.24
CA TRP A 307 7.32 -13.52 -14.19
C TRP A 307 6.77 -14.88 -14.58
N ARG A 308 7.65 -15.84 -14.86
CA ARG A 308 7.28 -17.23 -15.17
C ARG A 308 6.70 -17.92 -13.95
N PHE A 309 7.26 -17.66 -12.78
CA PHE A 309 6.77 -18.21 -11.51
C PHE A 309 5.34 -17.75 -11.20
N LEU A 310 5.05 -16.45 -11.34
CA LEU A 310 3.70 -15.89 -11.14
C LEU A 310 2.71 -16.38 -12.20
N LYS A 311 3.14 -16.56 -13.45
CA LYS A 311 2.32 -17.19 -14.49
C LYS A 311 1.90 -18.62 -14.10
N ASN A 312 2.84 -19.40 -13.54
CA ASN A 312 2.62 -20.80 -13.17
C ASN A 312 1.96 -20.97 -11.79
N THR A 313 1.84 -19.88 -11.03
CA THR A 313 1.20 -19.87 -9.72
C THR A 313 0.03 -18.88 -9.77
N PRO A 314 -1.05 -19.19 -10.51
CA PRO A 314 -2.09 -18.23 -10.77
C PRO A 314 -2.76 -17.76 -9.46
N PRO A 315 -3.39 -16.58 -9.49
CA PRO A 315 -4.24 -16.10 -8.41
C PRO A 315 -5.26 -17.14 -7.97
N ARG A 316 -5.48 -17.22 -6.65
CA ARG A 316 -6.55 -18.05 -6.11
C ARG A 316 -7.89 -17.48 -6.52
N SER A 317 -8.87 -18.36 -6.60
CA SER A 317 -10.28 -18.02 -6.82
C SER A 317 -10.66 -16.77 -6.01
N SER A 318 -10.95 -15.65 -6.70
CA SER A 318 -11.25 -14.36 -6.08
C SER A 318 -12.42 -14.51 -5.12
N SER A 319 -12.36 -14.00 -3.90
CA SER A 319 -13.54 -14.03 -3.04
C SER A 319 -14.50 -12.89 -3.42
N TYR A 320 -15.77 -13.22 -3.57
CA TYR A 320 -16.85 -12.30 -3.85
C TYR A 320 -17.79 -12.27 -2.66
N LEU A 321 -17.99 -11.09 -2.07
CA LEU A 321 -19.00 -10.93 -1.04
C LEU A 321 -20.35 -10.65 -1.71
N VAL A 322 -21.26 -11.60 -1.59
CA VAL A 322 -22.59 -11.58 -2.19
C VAL A 322 -23.35 -10.36 -1.69
N GLN A 323 -23.88 -9.58 -2.62
CA GLN A 323 -24.67 -8.39 -2.35
C GLN A 323 -26.17 -8.72 -2.36
N ARG A 324 -26.95 -7.84 -1.75
CA ARG A 324 -28.41 -7.93 -1.79
C ARG A 324 -28.91 -7.92 -3.22
N GLY A 325 -29.57 -9.01 -3.62
CA GLY A 325 -30.14 -9.20 -4.95
C GLY A 325 -29.23 -9.89 -5.96
N ASP A 326 -28.03 -10.32 -5.56
CA ASP A 326 -27.19 -11.15 -6.42
C ASP A 326 -27.76 -12.56 -6.62
N THR A 327 -27.42 -13.15 -7.77
CA THR A 327 -27.71 -14.55 -8.09
C THR A 327 -26.44 -15.24 -8.58
N LEU A 328 -26.29 -16.56 -8.38
CA LEU A 328 -25.13 -17.31 -8.88
C LEU A 328 -24.88 -17.10 -10.39
N PRO A 329 -25.90 -17.08 -11.28
CA PRO A 329 -25.69 -16.76 -12.69
C PRO A 329 -25.11 -15.37 -12.92
N ALA A 330 -25.67 -14.33 -12.28
CA ALA A 330 -25.17 -12.96 -12.42
C ALA A 330 -23.73 -12.82 -11.92
N ILE A 331 -23.39 -13.51 -10.83
CA ILE A 331 -22.02 -13.59 -10.31
C ILE A 331 -21.13 -14.35 -11.30
N ALA A 332 -21.57 -15.50 -11.82
CA ALA A 332 -20.81 -16.29 -12.78
C ALA A 332 -20.45 -15.47 -14.03
N ASP A 333 -21.43 -14.76 -14.60
CA ASP A 333 -21.24 -13.88 -15.75
C ASP A 333 -20.28 -12.74 -15.45
N ARG A 334 -20.43 -12.10 -14.28
CA ARG A 334 -19.58 -10.99 -13.83
C ARG A 334 -18.10 -11.38 -13.75
N PHE A 335 -17.83 -12.60 -13.30
CA PHE A 335 -16.47 -13.09 -13.09
C PHE A 335 -15.98 -14.00 -14.21
N ASN A 336 -16.73 -14.10 -15.31
CA ASN A 336 -16.41 -14.97 -16.42
C ASN A 336 -16.07 -16.41 -15.95
N THR A 337 -16.94 -16.96 -15.08
CA THR A 337 -16.88 -18.34 -14.57
C THR A 337 -18.21 -19.03 -14.83
N THR A 338 -18.45 -20.21 -14.25
CA THR A 338 -19.73 -20.92 -14.41
C THR A 338 -20.39 -21.15 -13.05
N VAL A 339 -21.73 -21.24 -13.03
CA VAL A 339 -22.48 -21.61 -11.82
C VAL A 339 -21.97 -22.94 -11.23
N PRO A 340 -21.72 -24.01 -12.01
CA PRO A 340 -21.11 -25.24 -11.49
C PRO A 340 -19.74 -25.02 -10.83
N ALA A 341 -18.87 -24.19 -11.42
CA ALA A 341 -17.57 -23.89 -10.85
C ALA A 341 -17.70 -23.10 -9.53
N LEU A 342 -18.64 -22.14 -9.46
CA LEU A 342 -18.98 -21.42 -8.24
C LEU A 342 -19.51 -22.35 -7.16
N THR A 343 -20.45 -23.23 -7.49
CA THR A 343 -21.05 -24.15 -6.50
C THR A 343 -20.02 -25.16 -6.00
N ALA A 344 -19.16 -25.67 -6.89
CA ALA A 344 -18.08 -26.60 -6.53
C ALA A 344 -17.02 -25.93 -5.64
N ALA A 345 -16.58 -24.71 -5.97
CA ALA A 345 -15.58 -23.99 -5.20
C ALA A 345 -16.06 -23.56 -3.79
N ASN A 346 -17.38 -23.53 -3.57
CA ASN A 346 -18.00 -23.07 -2.33
C ASN A 346 -18.78 -24.14 -1.58
N ASN A 347 -18.76 -25.39 -2.04
CA ASN A 347 -19.55 -26.49 -1.48
C ASN A 347 -21.05 -26.14 -1.36
N LEU A 348 -21.60 -25.47 -2.37
CA LEU A 348 -23.02 -25.14 -2.43
C LEU A 348 -23.81 -26.29 -3.05
N TYR A 349 -24.81 -26.79 -2.34
CA TYR A 349 -25.63 -27.92 -2.77
C TYR A 349 -26.90 -27.51 -3.54
N THR A 350 -27.31 -26.24 -3.45
CA THR A 350 -28.51 -25.70 -4.11
C THR A 350 -28.21 -24.40 -4.84
N VAL A 351 -28.79 -24.24 -6.03
CA VAL A 351 -28.52 -23.12 -6.96
C VAL A 351 -29.32 -21.86 -6.61
N ASP A 352 -30.35 -21.98 -5.77
CA ASP A 352 -31.48 -21.05 -5.79
C ASP A 352 -31.38 -19.87 -4.81
N SER A 353 -30.37 -19.81 -3.94
CA SER A 353 -30.03 -18.54 -3.27
C SER A 353 -28.64 -18.59 -2.64
N VAL A 354 -27.86 -17.53 -2.86
CA VAL A 354 -26.66 -17.25 -2.08
C VAL A 354 -27.03 -16.14 -1.10
N PRO A 355 -26.81 -16.33 0.21
CA PRO A 355 -27.18 -15.30 1.19
C PRO A 355 -26.41 -14.00 0.98
N ASP A 356 -27.10 -12.87 1.11
CA ASP A 356 -26.49 -11.55 1.25
C ASP A 356 -25.36 -11.60 2.30
N GLY A 357 -24.18 -11.08 1.96
CA GLY A 357 -23.00 -11.07 2.82
C GLY A 357 -22.22 -12.39 2.86
N MET A 358 -22.55 -13.40 2.05
CA MET A 358 -21.73 -14.61 1.92
C MET A 358 -20.48 -14.35 1.09
N ARG A 359 -19.31 -14.77 1.57
CA ARG A 359 -18.07 -14.81 0.77
C ARG A 359 -18.03 -16.06 -0.11
N LEU A 360 -18.16 -15.88 -1.42
CA LEU A 360 -17.97 -16.90 -2.44
C LEU A 360 -16.54 -16.90 -2.96
N ARG A 361 -15.85 -18.03 -2.91
CA ARG A 361 -14.66 -18.32 -3.72
C ARG A 361 -15.06 -18.41 -5.19
N VAL A 362 -14.59 -17.49 -6.01
CA VAL A 362 -14.89 -17.43 -7.43
C VAL A 362 -13.71 -17.96 -8.23
N PRO A 363 -13.74 -19.21 -8.71
CA PRO A 363 -12.64 -19.78 -9.47
C PRO A 363 -12.45 -19.05 -10.79
N ALA A 364 -11.19 -18.69 -11.06
CA ALA A 364 -10.77 -18.37 -12.42
C ALA A 364 -10.99 -19.61 -13.29
N THR A 365 -11.53 -19.43 -14.49
CA THR A 365 -11.75 -20.53 -15.43
C THR A 365 -10.47 -21.32 -15.68
N GLU A 366 -10.50 -22.61 -15.36
CA GLU A 366 -9.45 -23.57 -15.69
C GLU A 366 -9.40 -23.77 -17.21
N SER A 367 -8.52 -23.04 -17.87
CA SER A 367 -7.93 -23.48 -19.13
C SER A 367 -6.51 -23.94 -18.84
N GLY A 368 -6.39 -25.19 -18.40
CA GLY A 368 -5.13 -25.95 -18.39
C GLY A 368 -4.55 -26.23 -17.01
N THR A 369 -4.84 -27.40 -16.45
CA THR A 369 -3.96 -28.04 -15.48
C THR A 369 -3.95 -29.54 -15.69
N ALA A 370 -2.77 -30.09 -15.99
CA ALA A 370 -2.43 -31.46 -15.65
C ALA A 370 -0.92 -31.54 -15.34
N ALA A 371 -0.64 -32.01 -14.12
CA ALA A 371 0.61 -32.57 -13.61
C ALA A 371 1.84 -31.63 -13.43
N MET A 372 2.01 -31.14 -12.20
CA MET A 372 3.33 -30.87 -11.61
C MET A 372 3.61 -31.93 -10.55
N THR A 373 4.30 -32.99 -10.97
CA THR A 373 4.98 -33.92 -10.04
C THR A 373 6.44 -33.51 -9.97
N MET A 374 6.96 -33.38 -8.75
CA MET A 374 8.33 -33.03 -8.44
C MET A 374 9.33 -33.98 -9.11
N GLU A 375 10.36 -33.44 -9.76
CA GLU A 375 11.71 -34.02 -9.76
C GLU A 375 12.76 -32.90 -9.73
N VAL A 376 13.43 -32.75 -8.58
CA VAL A 376 14.73 -32.10 -8.45
C VAL A 376 15.74 -33.19 -8.16
N ARG A 377 16.51 -33.56 -9.18
CA ARG A 377 17.79 -34.27 -9.08
C ARG A 377 18.58 -33.71 -10.27
N GLY A 378 19.60 -32.88 -10.11
CA GLY A 378 20.78 -33.06 -9.28
C GLY A 378 21.93 -33.20 -10.28
N GLU A 379 22.63 -32.10 -10.58
CA GLU A 379 23.81 -32.19 -11.43
C GLU A 379 24.91 -31.22 -10.97
N THR A 380 25.99 -31.83 -10.54
CA THR A 380 27.24 -31.25 -10.06
C THR A 380 28.19 -30.92 -11.22
N ALA A 381 28.69 -29.69 -11.20
CA ALA A 381 30.06 -29.23 -11.48
C ALA A 381 30.75 -29.44 -12.85
N SER A 382 31.49 -28.36 -13.20
CA SER A 382 32.64 -28.22 -14.12
C SER A 382 32.28 -27.79 -15.55
N GLN A 383 32.77 -26.69 -16.15
CA GLN A 383 34.04 -25.96 -15.98
C GLN A 383 33.87 -24.45 -16.29
N ARG A 384 34.77 -23.65 -15.70
CA ARG A 384 34.98 -22.20 -15.94
C ARG A 384 36.18 -22.02 -16.90
N PRO A 385 36.29 -20.87 -17.58
CA PRO A 385 37.55 -20.14 -17.48
C PRO A 385 37.34 -18.71 -16.95
N ALA A 386 38.39 -18.22 -16.30
CA ALA A 386 38.45 -16.99 -15.54
C ALA A 386 38.54 -15.74 -16.42
N VAL A 387 37.86 -14.67 -15.99
CA VAL A 387 38.23 -13.28 -16.34
C VAL A 387 38.23 -12.44 -15.05
N SER A 388 39.26 -11.60 -14.98
CA SER A 388 39.77 -10.82 -13.85
C SER A 388 38.77 -9.87 -13.18
N ALA A 389 38.96 -9.70 -11.87
CA ALA A 389 38.10 -8.98 -10.94
C ALA A 389 38.34 -7.45 -10.97
N GLY A 390 37.29 -6.70 -11.34
CA GLY A 390 37.10 -5.31 -10.92
C GLY A 390 36.10 -5.26 -9.76
N LYS A 391 36.52 -4.76 -8.59
CA LYS A 391 35.67 -4.65 -7.38
C LYS A 391 34.38 -3.85 -7.68
N PRO A 392 33.16 -4.38 -7.44
CA PRO A 392 31.95 -3.58 -7.44
C PRO A 392 31.88 -2.74 -6.16
N LYS A 393 31.72 -1.43 -6.35
CA LYS A 393 31.54 -0.42 -5.31
C LYS A 393 30.09 -0.51 -4.77
N PRO A 394 29.85 -0.49 -3.45
CA PRO A 394 28.50 -0.55 -2.90
C PRO A 394 27.73 0.72 -3.27
N LEU A 395 26.64 0.58 -4.03
CA LEU A 395 25.75 1.70 -4.36
C LEU A 395 24.60 1.72 -3.34
N VAL A 396 24.89 2.31 -2.18
CA VAL A 396 23.87 2.85 -1.29
C VAL A 396 23.69 4.32 -1.69
N THR A 397 22.58 4.65 -2.31
CA THR A 397 22.10 6.04 -2.37
C THR A 397 20.70 6.08 -1.76
N PRO A 398 20.51 6.76 -0.62
CA PRO A 398 19.18 7.14 -0.17
C PRO A 398 18.57 8.16 -1.14
N MET A 399 17.24 8.19 -1.21
CA MET A 399 16.49 9.19 -1.98
C MET A 399 16.91 10.63 -1.63
N PRO A 400 17.06 11.53 -2.61
CA PRO A 400 17.38 12.93 -2.32
C PRO A 400 16.15 13.66 -1.76
N SER A 401 16.29 14.20 -0.55
CA SER A 401 15.39 15.22 0.00
C SER A 401 15.45 16.49 -0.84
N VAL A 402 14.30 17.01 -1.24
CA VAL A 402 14.19 18.26 -1.99
C VAL A 402 14.47 19.45 -1.05
N SER A 403 15.60 20.12 -1.29
CA SER A 403 15.87 21.57 -1.15
C SER A 403 15.75 22.24 0.23
N THR A 404 16.85 22.29 0.98
CA THR A 404 17.17 23.42 1.88
C THR A 404 17.89 24.52 1.09
N LYS A 405 17.16 25.55 0.71
CA LYS A 405 17.73 26.83 0.24
C LYS A 405 17.22 28.01 1.07
N ALA A 406 17.19 27.82 2.41
CA ALA A 406 16.76 28.84 3.37
C ALA A 406 17.67 28.97 4.62
N GLU A 407 18.89 28.40 4.63
CA GLU A 407 19.83 28.51 5.77
C GLU A 407 21.20 29.10 5.38
N ALA A 408 21.23 30.07 4.46
CA ALA A 408 22.45 30.81 4.11
C ALA A 408 22.37 32.31 4.35
N LEU A 409 21.49 32.79 5.26
CA LEU A 409 21.41 34.23 5.60
C LEU A 409 21.52 34.59 7.08
N PHE A 410 21.85 33.66 7.99
CA PHE A 410 22.04 33.98 9.41
C PHE A 410 23.31 33.36 10.01
N ARG A 411 24.47 33.60 9.38
CA ARG A 411 25.79 33.50 10.05
C ARG A 411 26.75 34.57 9.52
N LYS A 412 26.40 35.83 9.75
CA LYS A 412 27.35 36.94 9.94
C LYS A 412 26.67 38.02 10.79
N ARG A 413 26.65 37.81 12.10
CA ARG A 413 26.88 38.80 13.17
C ARG A 413 26.70 38.14 14.53
#